data_AF-A0A1S6HNB5-F1
#
_entry.id   AF-A0A1S6HNB5-F1
#
_cell.length_a   1.000
_cell.length_b   1.000
_cell.length_c   1.000
_cell.angle_alpha   90.00
_cell.angle_beta   90.00
_cell.angle_gamma   90.00
#
_symmetry.space_group_name_H-M   'P 1'
#
loop_
_entity.id
_entity.type
_entity.pdbx_description
1 polymer ?
#
loop_
_entity_poly.entity_id
_entity_poly.type
_entity_poly.pdbx_seq_one_letter_code
_entity_poly.pdbx_strand_id
1 'polypeptide(L)'
;MVLEYMKTNKPYLNHLLTLENLANQLDLTSRSLSQIINRHFKQNFFEFINSYRIDESKRLLEQNENTNTTMLQIMEQAGFNSKATFNTFFKKTLGLTPTQYRKNYRQATQKIT
;
A
#
# COMPACT_ATOMS: atom_id res chain seq x y z
N MET A 1 3.03 15.24 10.94
CA MET A 1 1.77 14.68 11.49
C MET A 1 1.23 13.54 10.63
N VAL A 2 0.64 13.80 9.45
CA VAL A 2 0.04 12.73 8.61
C VAL A 2 1.02 11.61 8.25
N LEU A 3 2.20 11.96 7.72
CA LEU A 3 3.24 10.97 7.34
C LEU A 3 3.65 10.06 8.50
N GLU A 4 3.87 10.66 9.67
CA GLU A 4 4.29 9.93 10.86
C GLU A 4 3.18 9.00 11.35
N TYR A 5 1.93 9.48 11.35
CA TYR A 5 0.79 8.65 11.70
C TYR A 5 0.64 7.45 10.75
N MET A 6 0.80 7.67 9.44
CA MET A 6 0.73 6.61 8.43
C MET A 6 1.83 5.57 8.66
N LYS A 7 3.06 5.99 8.98
CA LYS A 7 4.19 5.10 9.22
C LYS A 7 4.00 4.25 10.48
N THR A 8 3.53 4.86 11.57
CA THR A 8 3.48 4.24 12.89
C THR A 8 2.22 3.42 13.11
N ASN A 9 1.04 3.93 12.72
CA ASN A 9 -0.24 3.28 12.98
C ASN A 9 -0.74 2.43 11.80
N LYS A 10 -0.15 2.62 10.61
CA LYS A 10 -0.51 1.90 9.37
C LYS A 10 -2.02 1.76 9.11
N PRO A 11 -2.81 2.85 9.21
CA PRO A 11 -4.26 2.78 9.04
C PRO A 11 -4.68 2.27 7.65
N TYR A 12 -3.80 2.41 6.65
CA TYR A 12 -3.99 1.91 5.29
C TYR A 12 -4.17 0.39 5.19
N LEU A 13 -3.75 -0.38 6.22
CA LEU A 13 -3.99 -1.81 6.30
C LEU A 13 -5.47 -2.16 6.51
N ASN A 14 -6.26 -1.23 7.06
CA ASN A 14 -7.70 -1.40 7.14
C ASN A 14 -8.33 -1.23 5.75
N HIS A 15 -8.87 -2.31 5.20
CA HIS A 15 -9.53 -2.30 3.90
C HIS A 15 -10.82 -1.45 3.86
N LEU A 16 -11.41 -1.15 5.01
CA LEU A 16 -12.58 -0.27 5.18
C LEU A 16 -12.21 1.19 5.46
N LEU A 17 -10.93 1.55 5.43
CA LEU A 17 -10.48 2.92 5.73
C LEU A 17 -11.12 3.94 4.78
N THR A 18 -11.81 4.92 5.35
CA THR A 18 -12.38 6.06 4.64
C THR A 18 -11.62 7.34 4.97
N LEU A 19 -11.77 8.37 4.12
CA LEU A 19 -11.20 9.70 4.36
C LEU A 19 -11.68 10.27 5.69
N GLU A 20 -12.96 10.08 6.02
CA GLU A 20 -13.57 10.54 7.26
C GLU A 20 -12.97 9.85 8.47
N ASN A 21 -12.85 8.53 8.45
CA ASN A 21 -12.28 7.81 9.59
C ASN A 21 -10.80 8.18 9.80
N LEU A 22 -10.02 8.35 8.73
CA LEU A 22 -8.62 8.79 8.86
C LEU A 22 -8.52 10.23 9.36
N ALA A 23 -9.43 11.12 8.93
CA ALA A 23 -9.46 12.50 9.41
C ALA A 23 -9.77 12.54 10.91
N ASN A 24 -10.77 11.78 11.37
CA ASN A 24 -11.12 11.68 12.79
C ASN A 24 -9.95 11.12 13.63
N GLN A 25 -9.23 10.12 13.12
CA GLN A 25 -8.02 9.57 13.79
C GLN A 25 -6.87 10.58 13.95
N LEU A 26 -6.88 11.65 13.15
CA LEU A 26 -5.86 12.69 13.11
C LEU A 26 -6.36 14.00 13.75
N ASP A 27 -7.55 14.01 14.36
CA ASP A 27 -8.23 15.20 14.87
C ASP A 27 -8.38 16.30 13.78
N LEU A 28 -8.71 15.87 12.55
CA LEU A 28 -8.92 16.71 11.38
C LEU A 28 -10.34 16.56 10.83
N THR A 29 -10.78 17.56 10.07
CA THR A 29 -11.93 17.39 9.18
C THR A 29 -11.53 16.68 7.89
N SER A 30 -12.45 15.94 7.27
CA SER A 30 -12.25 15.31 5.95
C SER A 30 -11.81 16.32 4.89
N ARG A 31 -12.33 17.55 4.94
CA ARG A 31 -11.94 18.65 4.05
C ARG A 31 -10.48 19.04 4.25
N SER A 32 -10.07 19.26 5.50
CA SER A 32 -8.68 19.61 5.84
C SER A 32 -7.72 18.51 5.40
N LEU A 33 -8.03 17.25 5.70
CA LEU A 33 -7.20 16.11 5.30
C LEU A 33 -7.10 16.00 3.77
N SER A 34 -8.22 16.08 3.05
CA SER A 34 -8.21 16.03 1.57
C SER A 34 -7.37 17.16 0.96
N GLN A 35 -7.44 18.36 1.52
CA GLN A 35 -6.62 19.49 1.08
C GLN A 35 -5.14 19.26 1.37
N ILE A 36 -4.79 18.71 2.53
CA ILE A 36 -3.40 18.34 2.86
C ILE A 36 -2.88 17.33 1.84
N ILE A 37 -3.66 16.25 1.59
CA ILE A 37 -3.29 15.19 0.65
C ILE A 37 -3.05 15.79 -0.75
N ASN A 38 -4.01 16.54 -1.27
CA ASN A 38 -3.90 17.15 -2.61
C ASN A 38 -2.73 18.13 -2.72
N ARG A 39 -2.54 19.02 -1.73
CA ARG A 39 -1.51 20.08 -1.83
C ARG A 39 -0.10 19.52 -1.69
N HIS A 40 0.12 18.64 -0.71
CA HIS A 40 1.46 18.16 -0.36
C HIS A 40 1.88 16.92 -1.13
N PHE A 41 0.94 16.04 -1.50
CA PHE A 41 1.25 14.77 -2.16
C PHE A 41 0.83 14.72 -3.62
N LYS A 42 0.08 15.73 -4.11
CA LYS A 42 -0.45 15.78 -5.48
C LYS A 42 -1.27 14.54 -5.84
N GLN A 43 -1.98 14.01 -4.85
CA GLN A 43 -2.77 12.80 -4.94
C GLN A 43 -4.18 13.06 -4.42
N ASN A 44 -5.15 12.28 -4.87
CA ASN A 44 -6.40 12.14 -4.13
C ASN A 44 -6.25 11.12 -2.97
N PHE A 45 -7.24 11.03 -2.09
CA PHE A 45 -7.20 10.10 -0.94
C PHE A 45 -6.97 8.65 -1.36
N PHE A 46 -7.63 8.20 -2.43
CA PHE A 46 -7.54 6.82 -2.89
C PHE A 46 -6.14 6.49 -3.44
N GLU A 47 -5.53 7.40 -4.20
CA GLU A 47 -4.15 7.27 -4.66
C GLU A 47 -3.16 7.29 -3.50
N PHE A 48 -3.39 8.18 -2.53
CA PHE A 48 -2.58 8.29 -1.33
C PHE A 48 -2.60 7.01 -0.50
N ILE A 49 -3.77 6.43 -0.22
CA ILE A 49 -3.83 5.17 0.53
C ILE A 49 -3.21 4.03 -0.26
N ASN A 50 -3.52 3.91 -1.56
CA ASN A 50 -3.02 2.78 -2.35
C ASN A 50 -1.50 2.83 -2.57
N SER A 51 -0.84 3.99 -2.54
CA SER A 51 0.63 4.04 -2.58
C SER A 51 1.24 3.32 -1.37
N TYR A 52 0.74 3.59 -0.15
CA TYR A 52 1.17 2.87 1.06
C TYR A 52 0.86 1.37 0.99
N ARG A 53 -0.30 0.99 0.47
CA ARG A 53 -0.66 -0.43 0.31
C ARG A 53 0.25 -1.14 -0.69
N ILE A 54 0.69 -0.47 -1.76
CA ILE A 54 1.70 -1.02 -2.68
C ILE A 54 3.04 -1.17 -1.99
N ASP A 55 3.48 -0.18 -1.23
CA ASP A 55 4.75 -0.27 -0.49
C ASP A 55 4.74 -1.41 0.54
N GLU A 56 3.64 -1.58 1.26
CA GLU A 56 3.48 -2.73 2.17
C GLU A 56 3.44 -4.05 1.41
N SER A 57 2.77 -4.10 0.25
CA SER A 57 2.76 -5.30 -0.60
C SER A 57 4.17 -5.68 -1.03
N LYS A 58 5.02 -4.71 -1.42
CA LYS A 58 6.43 -4.96 -1.74
C LYS A 58 7.15 -5.56 -0.53
N ARG A 59 7.03 -4.90 0.64
CA ARG A 59 7.65 -5.36 1.89
C ARG A 59 7.28 -6.81 2.18
N LEU A 60 6.00 -7.16 2.08
CA LEU A 60 5.51 -8.53 2.30
C LEU A 60 6.07 -9.52 1.27
N LEU A 61 6.15 -9.14 0.00
CA LEU A 61 6.70 -9.98 -1.08
C LEU A 61 8.21 -10.23 -0.95
N GLU A 62 8.91 -9.34 -0.27
CA GLU A 62 10.37 -9.39 -0.08
C GLU A 62 10.79 -10.19 1.16
N GLN A 63 9.85 -10.48 2.07
CA GLN A 63 10.11 -11.28 3.26
C GLN A 63 10.19 -12.78 2.92
N ASN A 64 11.26 -13.44 3.37
CA ASN A 64 11.48 -14.87 3.15
C ASN A 64 10.35 -15.75 3.71
N GLU A 65 9.77 -15.38 4.86
CA GLU A 65 8.64 -16.08 5.48
C GLU A 65 7.38 -16.12 4.59
N ASN A 66 7.23 -15.14 3.70
CA ASN A 66 6.09 -15.02 2.79
C ASN A 66 6.31 -15.70 1.42
N THR A 67 7.36 -16.51 1.30
CA THR A 67 7.71 -17.21 0.06
C THR A 67 6.53 -17.98 -0.55
N ASN A 68 5.75 -18.65 0.31
CA ASN A 68 4.60 -19.48 -0.08
C ASN A 68 3.24 -18.76 0.08
N THR A 69 3.23 -17.51 0.57
CA THR A 69 2.02 -16.72 0.74
C THR A 69 1.42 -16.38 -0.62
N THR A 70 0.13 -16.62 -0.83
CA THR A 70 -0.54 -16.37 -2.11
C THR A 70 -0.67 -14.87 -2.39
N MET A 71 -0.85 -14.46 -3.66
CA MET A 71 -1.09 -13.05 -3.99
C MET A 71 -2.39 -12.50 -3.39
N LEU A 72 -3.38 -13.37 -3.17
CA LEU A 72 -4.62 -13.06 -2.46
C LEU A 72 -4.31 -12.65 -1.02
N GLN A 73 -3.56 -13.47 -0.29
CA GLN A 73 -3.16 -13.17 1.08
C GLN A 73 -2.27 -11.93 1.18
N ILE A 74 -1.34 -11.72 0.22
CA ILE A 74 -0.51 -10.51 0.19
C ILE A 74 -1.37 -9.26 0.03
N MET A 75 -2.34 -9.27 -0.90
CA MET A 75 -3.18 -8.09 -1.12
C MET A 75 -4.08 -7.80 0.09
N GLU A 76 -4.61 -8.85 0.73
CA GLU A 76 -5.43 -8.73 1.94
C GLU A 76 -4.61 -8.17 3.10
N GLN A 77 -3.41 -8.72 3.35
CA GLN A 77 -2.49 -8.22 4.38
C GLN A 77 -2.02 -6.79 4.12
N ALA A 78 -1.95 -6.37 2.86
CA ALA A 78 -1.63 -4.99 2.49
C ALA A 78 -2.86 -4.06 2.52
N GLY A 79 -4.05 -4.55 2.87
CA GLY A 79 -5.27 -3.76 3.01
C GLY A 79 -6.08 -3.53 1.73
N PHE A 80 -5.78 -4.23 0.63
CA PHE A 80 -6.63 -4.18 -0.57
C PHE A 80 -7.89 -5.01 -0.38
N ASN A 81 -9.02 -4.50 -0.87
CA ASN A 81 -10.30 -5.21 -0.92
C ASN A 81 -10.64 -5.80 -2.29
N SER A 82 -9.82 -5.55 -3.31
CA SER A 82 -10.09 -5.97 -4.68
C SER A 82 -8.81 -6.33 -5.45
N LYS A 83 -8.85 -7.50 -6.11
CA LYS A 83 -7.76 -8.00 -6.96
C LYS A 83 -7.51 -7.10 -8.17
N ALA A 84 -8.58 -6.50 -8.72
CA ALA A 84 -8.47 -5.60 -9.87
C ALA A 84 -7.72 -4.32 -9.49
N THR A 85 -8.07 -3.70 -8.36
CA THR A 85 -7.41 -2.50 -7.83
C THR A 85 -5.95 -2.81 -7.49
N PHE A 86 -5.70 -3.90 -6.79
CA PHE A 86 -4.34 -4.34 -6.45
C PHE A 86 -3.46 -4.48 -7.69
N ASN A 87 -3.87 -5.27 -8.68
CA ASN A 87 -3.10 -5.47 -9.90
C ASN A 87 -2.90 -4.17 -10.70
N THR A 88 -3.93 -3.33 -10.78
CA THR A 88 -3.88 -2.05 -11.52
C THR A 88 -2.88 -1.10 -10.88
N PHE A 89 -2.97 -0.89 -9.56
CA PHE A 89 -2.03 0.00 -8.86
C PHE A 89 -0.62 -0.56 -8.84
N PHE A 90 -0.45 -1.87 -8.61
CA PHE A 90 0.87 -2.48 -8.57
C PHE A 90 1.58 -2.32 -9.92
N LYS A 91 0.88 -2.60 -11.03
CA LYS A 91 1.43 -2.42 -12.37
C LYS A 91 1.64 -0.95 -12.73
N LYS A 92 0.72 -0.05 -12.35
CA LYS A 92 0.87 1.40 -12.56
C LYS A 92 2.10 1.95 -11.85
N THR A 93 2.33 1.53 -10.61
CA THR A 93 3.41 2.06 -9.75
C THR A 93 4.77 1.44 -10.08
N LEU A 94 4.82 0.14 -10.41
CA LEU A 94 6.08 -0.60 -10.53
C LEU A 94 6.37 -1.14 -11.93
N GLY A 95 5.45 -0.98 -12.88
CA GLY A 95 5.57 -1.51 -14.25
C GLY A 95 5.46 -3.03 -14.35
N LEU A 96 5.30 -3.74 -13.23
CA LEU A 96 5.31 -5.20 -13.13
C LEU A 96 4.02 -5.69 -12.47
N THR A 97 3.64 -6.93 -12.74
CA THR A 97 2.63 -7.62 -11.92
C THR A 97 3.24 -8.06 -10.58
N PRO A 98 2.43 -8.25 -9.52
CA PRO A 98 2.91 -8.75 -8.23
C PRO A 98 3.71 -10.06 -8.33
N THR A 99 3.25 -10.98 -9.20
CA THR A 99 3.95 -12.25 -9.47
C THR A 99 5.29 -12.05 -10.16
N GLN A 100 5.37 -11.16 -11.15
CA GLN A 100 6.64 -10.82 -11.80
C GLN A 100 7.60 -10.17 -10.81
N TYR A 101 7.11 -9.25 -9.98
CA TYR A 101 7.92 -8.60 -8.95
C TYR A 101 8.54 -9.61 -7.99
N ARG A 102 7.73 -10.53 -7.44
CA ARG A 102 8.23 -11.59 -6.54
C ARG A 102 9.29 -12.46 -7.22
N LYS A 103 9.04 -12.87 -8.47
CA LYS A 103 9.99 -13.69 -9.23
C LYS A 103 11.32 -12.96 -9.41
N ASN A 104 11.28 -11.70 -9.83
CA ASN A 104 12.47 -10.88 -10.07
C ASN A 104 13.27 -10.67 -8.78
N TYR A 105 12.59 -10.34 -7.67
CA TYR A 105 13.24 -10.15 -6.37
C TYR A 105 13.98 -11.42 -5.92
N ARG A 106 13.33 -12.59 -6.02
CA ARG A 106 13.94 -13.87 -5.64
C ARG A 106 15.13 -14.27 -6.52
N GLN A 107 15.06 -13.98 -7.81
CA GLN A 107 16.19 -14.22 -8.72
C GLN A 107 17.37 -13.30 -8.41
N ALA A 108 17.11 -12.05 -7.99
CA ALA A 108 18.16 -11.12 -7.59
C ALA A 108 18.83 -11.56 -6.28
N THR A 109 18.06 -11.98 -5.26
CA THR A 109 18.61 -12.42 -3.96
C THR A 109 19.39 -13.73 -4.06
N GLN A 110 18.99 -14.65 -4.93
CA GLN A 110 19.71 -15.92 -5.17
C GLN A 110 21.04 -15.76 -5.93
N LYS A 111 21.29 -14.63 -6.58
CA LYS A 111 22.57 -14.36 -7.28
C LYS A 111 23.64 -13.75 -6.38
N ILE A 112 23.27 -13.33 -5.17
CA ILE A 112 24.15 -12.65 -4.21
C ILE A 112 24.67 -13.65 -3.14
N THR A 113 24.10 -14.86 -3.10
CA THR A 113 24.56 -16.00 -2.29
C THR A 113 25.26 -17.01 -3.20
#